data_AF-A0A1M4VCB4-F1
#
_entry.id   AF-A0A1M4VCB4-F1
#
_cell.length_a   1.000
_cell.length_b   1.000
_cell.length_c   1.000
_cell.angle_alpha   90.00
_cell.angle_beta   90.00
_cell.angle_gamma   90.00
#
_symmetry.space_group_name_H-M   'P 1'
#
loop_
_entity.id
_entity.type
_entity.pdbx_description
1 polymer ?
#
loop_
_entity_poly.entity_id
_entity_poly.type
_entity_poly.pdbx_seq_one_letter_code
_entity_poly.pdbx_strand_id
1 'polypeptide(L)'
;MRQADYSDPFAGIKALPRLPKLTPISNARMGGAAGLVKFMARTMIEQRSLKGDCTETDLRMAGFTRAEIDTHGMEARQVAMRAVREAA
;
A
#
# COMPACT_ATOMS: atom_id res chain seq x y z
N MET A 1 15.92 -38.13 -45.01
CA MET A 1 16.06 -37.76 -43.59
C MET A 1 14.84 -36.93 -43.22
N ARG A 2 13.92 -37.47 -42.39
CA ARG A 2 12.66 -36.81 -42.01
C ARG A 2 12.95 -35.80 -40.88
N GLN A 3 12.67 -34.52 -41.12
CA GLN A 3 12.69 -33.49 -40.07
C GLN A 3 11.56 -33.79 -39.09
N ALA A 4 11.89 -33.87 -37.81
CA ALA A 4 10.91 -33.97 -36.74
C ALA A 4 10.37 -32.55 -36.46
N ASP A 5 9.09 -32.34 -36.72
CA ASP A 5 8.31 -31.17 -36.32
C ASP A 5 8.27 -31.08 -34.78
N TYR A 6 9.34 -30.58 -34.17
CA TYR A 6 9.38 -30.30 -32.73
C TYR A 6 8.55 -29.05 -32.45
N SER A 7 7.27 -29.26 -32.16
CA SER A 7 6.37 -28.22 -31.65
C SER A 7 6.73 -27.93 -30.19
N ASP A 8 7.31 -26.76 -29.92
CA ASP A 8 7.66 -26.30 -28.58
C ASP A 8 6.39 -26.16 -27.70
N PRO A 9 6.24 -26.96 -26.63
CA PRO A 9 5.05 -26.93 -25.78
C PRO A 9 4.90 -25.64 -24.95
N PHE A 10 5.93 -24.79 -24.90
CA PHE A 10 5.89 -23.50 -24.20
C PHE A 10 5.59 -22.31 -25.14
N ALA A 11 5.52 -22.54 -26.46
CA ALA A 11 5.14 -21.49 -27.43
C ALA A 11 3.68 -21.00 -27.26
N GLY A 12 2.89 -21.65 -26.41
CA GLY A 12 1.49 -21.32 -26.14
C GLY A 12 1.21 -20.61 -24.82
N ILE A 13 2.21 -20.21 -24.01
CA ILE A 13 1.95 -19.51 -22.75
C ILE A 13 1.55 -18.06 -23.09
N LYS A 14 0.27 -17.85 -23.42
CA LYS A 14 -0.34 -16.52 -23.39
C LYS A 14 0.01 -15.90 -22.04
N ALA A 15 0.81 -14.83 -22.05
CA ALA A 15 1.21 -14.12 -20.85
C ALA A 15 -0.03 -13.92 -19.97
N LEU A 16 -0.01 -14.47 -18.76
CA LEU A 16 -1.07 -14.27 -17.78
C LEU A 16 -1.36 -12.76 -17.71
N PRO A 17 -2.64 -12.33 -17.74
CA PRO A 17 -2.96 -10.92 -17.63
C PRO A 17 -2.24 -10.38 -16.39
N ARG A 18 -1.46 -9.31 -16.57
CA ARG A 18 -0.74 -8.67 -15.46
C ARG A 18 -1.79 -8.33 -14.40
N LEU A 19 -1.78 -9.06 -13.30
CA LEU A 19 -2.67 -8.79 -12.17
C LEU A 19 -2.55 -7.30 -11.84
N PRO A 20 -3.67 -6.59 -11.61
CA PRO A 20 -3.63 -5.19 -11.25
C PRO A 20 -2.71 -5.05 -10.04
N LYS A 21 -1.63 -4.27 -10.18
CA LYS A 21 -0.74 -3.96 -9.07
C LYS A 21 -1.57 -3.24 -8.03
N LEU A 22 -1.97 -3.95 -6.98
CA LEU A 22 -2.73 -3.38 -5.87
C LEU A 22 -1.90 -2.22 -5.31
N THR A 23 -2.49 -1.03 -5.29
CA THR A 23 -1.85 0.13 -4.68
C THR A 23 -1.57 -0.17 -3.21
N PRO A 24 -0.54 0.44 -2.59
CA PRO A 24 -0.23 0.21 -1.18
C PRO A 24 -1.44 0.37 -0.25
N ILE A 25 -2.33 1.31 -0.58
CA ILE A 25 -3.57 1.54 0.16
C ILE A 25 -4.63 0.47 -0.11
N SER A 26 -4.71 -0.07 -1.32
CA SER A 26 -5.57 -1.24 -1.62
C SER A 26 -5.15 -2.46 -0.81
N ASN A 27 -3.83 -2.68 -0.64
CA ASN A 27 -3.32 -3.74 0.22
C ASN A 27 -3.64 -3.48 1.69
N ALA A 28 -3.52 -2.24 2.14
CA ALA A 28 -3.90 -1.85 3.50
C ALA A 28 -5.39 -2.10 3.78
N ARG A 29 -6.27 -1.82 2.80
CA ARG A 29 -7.72 -2.13 2.87
C ARG A 29 -8.00 -3.62 2.94
N MET A 30 -7.26 -4.46 2.21
CA MET A 30 -7.38 -5.92 2.32
C MET A 30 -6.98 -6.44 3.71
N GLY A 31 -6.05 -5.76 4.39
CA GLY A 31 -5.68 -6.04 5.77
C GLY A 31 -6.69 -5.58 6.83
N GLY A 32 -7.82 -5.00 6.42
CA GLY A 32 -8.86 -4.48 7.32
C GLY A 32 -8.41 -3.22 8.09
N ALA A 33 -9.15 -2.90 9.16
CA ALA A 33 -8.94 -1.68 9.94
C ALA A 33 -7.50 -1.56 10.48
N ALA A 34 -6.94 -2.64 11.04
CA ALA A 34 -5.59 -2.63 11.60
C ALA A 34 -4.50 -2.40 10.53
N GLY A 35 -4.67 -3.01 9.34
CA GLY A 35 -3.77 -2.78 8.20
C GLY A 35 -3.83 -1.33 7.72
N LEU A 36 -5.04 -0.76 7.69
CA LEU A 36 -5.28 0.62 7.30
C LEU A 36 -4.68 1.63 8.28
N VAL A 37 -4.88 1.42 9.58
CA VAL A 37 -4.29 2.24 10.66
C VAL A 37 -2.77 2.21 10.58
N LYS A 38 -2.16 1.02 10.43
CA LYS A 38 -0.71 0.87 10.35
C LYS A 38 -0.13 1.57 9.12
N PHE A 39 -0.79 1.46 7.98
CA PHE A 39 -0.38 2.15 6.76
C PHE A 39 -0.52 3.68 6.93
N MET A 40 -1.64 4.15 7.48
CA MET A 40 -1.88 5.58 7.74
C MET A 40 -0.86 6.16 8.72
N ALA A 41 -0.54 5.45 9.80
CA ALA A 41 0.49 5.86 10.76
C ALA A 41 1.87 5.98 10.09
N ARG A 42 2.22 5.02 9.23
CA ARG A 42 3.48 5.08 8.47
C ARG A 42 3.52 6.29 7.54
N THR A 43 2.44 6.55 6.80
CA THR A 43 2.33 7.74 5.95
C THR A 43 2.47 9.02 6.77
N MET A 44 1.88 9.10 7.97
CA MET A 44 2.03 10.25 8.86
C MET A 44 3.49 10.47 9.27
N ILE A 45 4.22 9.41 9.61
CA ILE A 45 5.65 9.49 9.95
C ILE A 45 6.47 9.96 8.75
N GLU A 46 6.25 9.37 7.58
CA GLU A 46 6.98 9.72 6.35
C GLU A 46 6.74 11.19 5.96
N GLN A 47 5.48 11.65 5.97
CA GLN A 47 5.14 13.05 5.68
C GLN A 47 5.72 14.01 6.72
N ARG A 48 5.65 13.65 8.01
CA ARG A 48 6.26 14.44 9.08
C ARG A 48 7.78 14.54 8.94
N SER A 49 8.44 13.46 8.51
CA SER A 49 9.89 13.44 8.26
C SER A 49 10.27 14.33 7.07
N LEU A 50 9.43 14.37 6.02
CA LEU A 50 9.69 15.15 4.81
C LEU A 50 9.34 16.65 4.95
N LYS A 51 8.21 16.97 5.58
CA LYS A 51 7.64 18.33 5.63
C LYS A 51 7.57 18.95 7.03
N GLY A 52 7.87 18.18 8.07
CA GLY A 52 7.72 18.58 9.47
C GLY A 52 6.32 18.32 10.06
N ASP A 53 5.28 18.20 9.22
CA ASP A 53 3.90 17.92 9.65
C ASP A 53 3.14 17.06 8.63
N CYS A 54 2.02 16.46 9.05
CA CYS A 54 1.13 15.67 8.20
C CYS A 54 -0.32 16.15 8.35
N THR A 55 -0.85 16.73 7.27
CA THR A 55 -2.23 17.23 7.20
C THR A 55 -3.19 16.19 6.63
N GLU A 56 -4.49 16.38 6.81
CA GLU A 56 -5.52 15.53 6.18
C GLU A 56 -5.38 15.50 4.65
N THR A 57 -4.98 16.62 4.05
CA THR A 57 -4.71 16.72 2.61
C THR A 57 -3.61 15.76 2.17
N ASP A 58 -2.54 15.61 2.95
CA ASP A 58 -1.45 14.67 2.65
C ASP A 58 -1.92 13.22 2.69
N LEU A 59 -2.80 12.88 3.64
CA LEU A 59 -3.43 11.56 3.70
C LEU A 59 -4.37 11.32 2.50
N ARG A 60 -5.14 12.33 2.10
CA ARG A 60 -5.99 12.21 0.90
C ARG A 60 -5.16 12.05 -0.37
N MET A 61 -4.02 12.74 -0.48
CA MET A 61 -3.07 12.54 -1.58
C MET A 61 -2.43 11.14 -1.57
N ALA A 62 -2.24 10.55 -0.39
CA ALA A 62 -1.81 9.16 -0.26
C ALA A 62 -2.91 8.13 -0.61
N GLY A 63 -4.13 8.59 -0.91
CA GLY A 63 -5.26 7.77 -1.37
C GLY A 63 -6.26 7.37 -0.28
N PHE A 64 -6.11 7.90 0.94
CA PHE A 64 -7.07 7.68 2.03
C PHE A 64 -8.35 8.46 1.75
N THR A 65 -9.49 7.81 1.98
CA THR A 65 -10.79 8.48 1.93
C THR A 65 -11.00 9.29 3.21
N ARG A 66 -11.87 10.30 3.13
CA ARG A 66 -12.20 11.12 4.29
C ARG A 66 -12.79 10.29 5.43
N ALA A 67 -13.69 9.36 5.12
CA ALA A 67 -14.27 8.45 6.11
C ALA A 67 -13.22 7.60 6.82
N GLU A 68 -12.22 7.09 6.09
CA GLU A 68 -11.10 6.35 6.69
C GLU A 68 -10.26 7.22 7.63
N ILE A 69 -10.00 8.47 7.25
CA ILE A 69 -9.23 9.40 8.07
C ILE A 69 -10.01 9.80 9.32
N ASP A 70 -11.31 10.08 9.20
CA ASP A 70 -12.15 10.43 10.34
C ASP A 70 -12.29 9.25 11.32
N THR A 71 -12.41 8.02 10.80
CA THR A 71 -12.58 6.81 11.61
C THR A 71 -11.28 6.36 12.28
N HIS A 72 -10.16 6.38 11.55
CA HIS A 72 -8.90 5.77 11.97
C HIS A 72 -7.76 6.78 12.24
N GLY A 73 -7.98 8.06 11.96
CA GLY A 73 -6.93 9.09 12.02
C GLY A 73 -6.37 9.32 13.41
N MET A 74 -7.19 9.29 14.46
CA MET A 74 -6.69 9.41 15.84
C MET A 74 -5.86 8.21 16.26
N GLU A 75 -6.32 7.00 15.92
CA GLU A 75 -5.59 5.76 16.24
C GLU A 75 -4.25 5.71 15.48
N ALA A 76 -4.27 6.04 14.19
CA ALA A 76 -3.07 6.14 13.37
C ALA A 76 -2.07 7.18 13.93
N ARG A 77 -2.55 8.33 14.43
CA ARG A 77 -1.69 9.32 15.10
C ARG A 77 -1.05 8.76 16.37
N GLN A 78 -1.80 8.04 17.20
CA GLN A 78 -1.25 7.42 18.41
C GLN A 78 -0.19 6.36 18.07
N VAL A 79 -0.46 5.50 17.09
CA VAL A 79 0.51 4.51 16.61
C VAL A 79 1.75 5.19 16.04
N ALA A 80 1.57 6.26 15.26
CA ALA A 80 2.69 7.03 14.71
C ALA A 80 3.56 7.64 15.81
N MET A 81 2.95 8.26 16.84
CA MET A 81 3.69 8.82 17.97
C MET A 81 4.47 7.77 18.76
N ARG A 82 3.87 6.58 18.99
CA ARG A 82 4.57 5.47 19.66
C ARG A 82 5.77 5.00 18.85
N ALA A 83 5.57 4.77 17.55
CA ALA A 83 6.64 4.31 16.67
C ALA A 83 7.80 5.33 16.55
N VAL A 84 7.52 6.64 16.55
CA VAL A 84 8.59 7.66 16.59
C VAL A 84 9.33 7.65 17.93
N ARG A 85 8.61 7.48 19.06
CA ARG A 85 9.23 7.47 20.40
C ARG A 85 10.08 6.22 20.64
N GLU A 86 9.72 5.09 20.06
CA GLU A 86 10.54 3.86 20.11
C GLU A 86 11.75 3.91 19.18
N ALA A 87 11.73 4.77 18.16
CA ALA A 87 12.80 4.94 17.20
C ALA A 87 13.79 6.09 17.55
N ALA A 88 13.56 6.80 18.65
CA ALA A 88 14.37 7.91 19.15
C ALA A 88 15.18 7.50 20.38
#